data_AF-A0A944JTF1-F1
#
_entry.id   AF-A0A944JTF1-F1
#
_cell.length_a   1.000
_cell.length_b   1.000
_cell.length_c   1.000
_cell.angle_alpha   90.00
_cell.angle_beta   90.00
_cell.angle_gamma   90.00
#
_symmetry.space_group_name_H-M   'P 1'
#
loop_
_entity.id
_entity.type
_entity.pdbx_description
1 polymer ?
#
loop_
_entity_poly.entity_id
_entity_poly.type
_entity_poly.pdbx_seq_one_letter_code
_entity_poly.pdbx_strand_id
1 'polypeptide(L)'
;MKSWTTRRRGDEKDLNRWLRKGKTVYIVRTPEYAGRSALWSHARYWVAHTCTGQHPLLGGWIFDKSPTTTVSDLFALGDGTIHDSVPRGIPHVSDPGPDCRDEGLYGIGRGQEFKGNIHDGIEEMERLGAEAKDRAKEDKKAGRRSWW
;
A
#
# COMPACT_ATOMS: atom_id res chain seq x y z
N MET A 1 5.33 -16.49 17.33
CA MET A 1 4.99 -15.65 16.17
C MET A 1 6.02 -15.94 15.10
N LYS A 2 5.61 -16.65 14.05
CA LYS A 2 6.44 -16.89 12.88
C LYS A 2 6.29 -15.70 11.93
N SER A 3 7.40 -15.27 11.37
CA SER A 3 7.41 -14.26 10.32
C SER A 3 8.26 -14.74 9.16
N TRP A 4 7.96 -14.24 7.98
CA TRP A 4 8.71 -14.43 6.76
C TRP A 4 9.13 -13.08 6.23
N THR A 5 10.35 -12.96 5.72
CA THR A 5 10.88 -11.71 5.15
C THR A 5 11.64 -11.95 3.86
N THR A 6 11.58 -10.97 2.95
CA THR A 6 12.37 -10.96 1.71
C THR A 6 13.87 -10.94 1.96
N ARG A 7 14.33 -10.52 3.14
CA ARG A 7 15.75 -10.47 3.50
C ARG A 7 16.36 -11.85 3.77
N ARG A 8 15.54 -12.85 4.13
CA ARG A 8 16.02 -14.20 4.48
C ARG A 8 15.81 -15.15 3.31
N ARG A 9 16.89 -15.78 2.87
CA ARG A 9 16.86 -16.74 1.78
C ARG A 9 16.04 -17.97 2.19
N GLY A 10 15.01 -18.28 1.41
CA GLY A 10 14.16 -19.46 1.61
C GLY A 10 12.86 -19.19 2.37
N ASP A 11 12.66 -18.00 2.93
CA ASP A 11 11.41 -17.64 3.61
C ASP A 11 10.19 -17.71 2.69
N GLU A 12 10.34 -17.33 1.42
CA GLU A 12 9.29 -17.47 0.42
C GLU A 12 8.90 -18.94 0.18
N LYS A 13 9.90 -19.82 0.11
CA LYS A 13 9.66 -21.27 -0.07
C LYS A 13 9.03 -21.89 1.19
N ASP A 14 9.47 -21.46 2.36
CA ASP A 14 8.91 -21.89 3.64
C ASP A 14 7.46 -21.41 3.80
N LEU A 15 7.17 -20.16 3.45
CA LEU A 15 5.81 -19.61 3.43
C LEU A 15 4.92 -20.40 2.47
N ASN A 16 5.38 -20.66 1.25
CA ASN A 16 4.65 -21.47 0.28
C ASN A 16 4.32 -22.88 0.78
N ARG A 17 5.20 -23.50 1.59
CA ARG A 17 4.97 -24.82 2.20
C ARG A 17 4.03 -24.77 3.39
N TRP A 18 4.02 -23.66 4.12
CA TRP A 18 3.19 -23.45 5.29
C TRP A 18 1.75 -23.11 4.93
N LEU A 19 1.55 -22.36 3.84
CA LEU A 19 0.23 -21.96 3.35
C LEU A 19 -0.63 -23.17 3.02
N ARG A 20 -1.91 -23.07 3.39
CA ARG A 20 -2.98 -24.04 3.14
C ARG A 20 -4.30 -23.28 3.08
N LYS A 21 -5.31 -23.85 2.43
CA LYS A 21 -6.66 -23.30 2.47
C LYS A 21 -7.12 -23.03 3.92
N GLY A 22 -7.66 -21.84 4.16
CA GLY A 22 -8.11 -21.36 5.46
C GLY A 22 -7.01 -20.75 6.34
N LYS A 23 -5.74 -20.73 5.91
CA LYS A 23 -4.68 -19.99 6.63
C LYS A 23 -4.76 -18.51 6.34
N THR A 24 -4.65 -17.71 7.40
CA THR A 24 -4.56 -16.26 7.31
C THR A 24 -3.14 -15.81 7.61
N VAL A 25 -2.65 -14.89 6.80
CA VAL A 25 -1.39 -14.18 7.04
C VAL A 25 -1.67 -12.70 7.23
N TYR A 26 -0.77 -12.03 7.94
CA TYR A 26 -0.90 -10.62 8.29
C TYR A 26 0.30 -9.87 7.76
N ILE A 27 0.04 -8.81 6.99
CA ILE A 27 1.07 -7.91 6.50
C ILE A 27 0.95 -6.58 7.21
N VAL A 28 2.09 -5.97 7.53
CA VAL A 28 2.14 -4.61 8.06
C VAL A 28 2.49 -3.68 6.90
N ARG A 29 1.76 -2.58 6.78
CA ARG A 29 1.96 -1.56 5.75
C ARG A 29 2.19 -0.21 6.39
N THR A 30 3.07 0.55 5.78
CA THR A 30 3.19 1.99 6.02
C THR A 30 2.28 2.70 5.03
N PRO A 31 1.36 3.59 5.45
CA PRO A 31 0.55 4.34 4.50
C PRO A 31 1.43 5.28 3.68
N GLU A 32 1.38 5.14 2.36
CA GLU A 32 1.91 6.12 1.42
C GLU A 32 0.86 7.23 1.21
N TYR A 33 0.78 8.17 2.16
CA TYR A 33 -0.06 9.37 1.96
C TYR A 33 0.65 10.33 1.00
N ALA A 34 0.51 10.10 -0.31
CA ALA A 34 0.84 11.08 -1.33
C ALA A 34 -0.23 12.19 -1.32
N GLY A 35 -0.05 13.18 -0.44
CA GLY A 35 -0.87 14.40 -0.42
C GLY A 35 -2.04 14.37 0.56
N ARG A 36 -1.91 15.20 1.61
CA ARG A 36 -2.96 15.94 2.34
C ARG A 36 -4.39 15.38 2.25
N SER A 37 -4.81 14.56 3.23
CA SER A 37 -6.21 14.44 3.74
C SER A 37 -6.59 13.03 4.22
N ALA A 38 -5.87 12.49 5.22
CA ALA A 38 -6.44 11.41 6.02
C ALA A 38 -6.98 12.02 7.33
N LEU A 39 -8.29 11.88 7.59
CA LEU A 39 -8.92 12.33 8.84
C LEU A 39 -8.47 11.48 10.05
N TRP A 40 -7.85 10.32 9.77
CA TRP A 40 -7.33 9.38 10.73
C TRP A 40 -5.94 8.94 10.28
N SER A 41 -4.95 9.02 11.17
CA SER A 41 -3.55 8.72 10.83
C SER A 41 -2.98 7.63 11.71
N HIS A 42 -2.48 6.56 11.08
CA HIS A 42 -1.65 5.57 11.73
C HIS A 42 -0.28 5.53 11.05
N ALA A 43 0.79 5.47 11.82
CA ALA A 43 2.14 5.32 11.27
C ALA A 43 2.30 3.99 10.50
N ARG A 44 1.60 2.95 10.95
CA ARG A 44 1.52 1.62 10.32
C ARG A 44 0.17 0.99 10.61
N TYR A 45 -0.31 0.17 9.70
CA TYR A 45 -1.52 -0.64 9.89
C TYR A 45 -1.27 -2.06 9.40
N TRP A 46 -2.01 -3.04 9.92
CA TRP A 46 -1.96 -4.40 9.41
C TRP A 46 -3.18 -4.76 8.58
N VAL A 47 -2.99 -5.72 7.68
CA VAL A 47 -4.03 -6.27 6.81
C VAL A 47 -3.96 -7.79 6.86
N ALA A 48 -5.12 -8.44 7.03
CA ALA A 48 -5.24 -9.88 6.89
C ALA A 48 -5.45 -10.30 5.42
N HIS A 49 -4.81 -11.38 5.03
CA HIS A 49 -5.02 -12.08 3.77
C HIS A 49 -5.26 -13.56 4.06
N THR A 50 -6.44 -14.06 3.70
CA THR A 50 -6.82 -15.45 3.94
C THR A 50 -6.67 -16.26 2.66
N CYS A 51 -5.93 -17.35 2.74
CA CYS A 51 -5.74 -18.29 1.65
C CYS A 51 -7.05 -19.03 1.37
N THR A 52 -7.67 -18.78 0.22
CA THR A 52 -8.96 -19.38 -0.17
C THR A 52 -8.79 -20.71 -0.90
N GLY A 53 -7.61 -20.95 -1.49
CA GLY A 53 -7.30 -22.19 -2.18
C GLY A 53 -6.03 -22.09 -3.03
N GLN A 54 -5.83 -23.06 -3.91
CA GLN A 54 -4.81 -23.00 -4.97
C GLN A 54 -5.48 -22.78 -6.32
N HIS A 55 -4.80 -22.05 -7.18
CA HIS A 55 -5.22 -21.86 -8.55
C HIS A 55 -5.09 -23.20 -9.31
N PRO A 56 -6.17 -23.70 -9.95
CA PRO A 56 -6.18 -25.03 -10.55
C PRO A 56 -5.19 -25.18 -11.72
N LEU A 57 -4.94 -24.10 -12.46
CA LEU A 57 -4.02 -24.11 -13.62
C LEU A 57 -2.59 -23.63 -13.31
N LEU A 58 -2.44 -22.60 -12.47
CA LEU A 58 -1.15 -21.93 -12.21
C LEU A 58 -0.45 -22.47 -10.95
N GLY A 59 -1.13 -23.26 -10.11
CA GLY A 59 -0.56 -23.84 -8.90
C GLY A 59 -0.25 -22.85 -7.76
N GLY A 60 -0.46 -21.55 -7.97
CA GLY A 60 -0.25 -20.51 -6.97
C GLY A 60 -1.35 -20.47 -5.90
N TRP A 61 -1.02 -19.98 -4.70
CA TRP A 61 -2.00 -19.72 -3.65
C TRP A 61 -2.87 -18.51 -4.00
N ILE A 62 -4.17 -18.64 -3.75
CA ILE A 62 -5.18 -17.60 -3.96
C ILE A 62 -5.57 -17.02 -2.60
N PHE A 63 -5.69 -15.70 -2.52
CA PHE A 63 -6.12 -15.00 -1.31
C PHE A 63 -7.47 -14.31 -1.51
N ASP A 64 -8.20 -14.13 -0.41
CA ASP A 64 -9.53 -13.50 -0.33
C ASP A 64 -9.60 -12.10 -0.94
N LYS A 65 -8.54 -11.30 -0.81
CA LYS A 65 -8.51 -9.91 -1.32
C LYS A 65 -8.29 -9.80 -2.82
N SER A 66 -7.64 -10.76 -3.46
CA SER A 66 -7.54 -10.81 -4.91
C SER A 66 -7.11 -12.21 -5.37
N PRO A 67 -7.76 -12.75 -6.42
CA PRO A 67 -7.39 -14.04 -6.98
C PRO A 67 -6.03 -14.02 -7.70
N THR A 68 -5.47 -12.85 -7.98
CA THR A 68 -4.14 -12.68 -8.59
C THR A 68 -3.04 -12.47 -7.57
N THR A 69 -3.36 -12.31 -6.28
CA THR A 69 -2.32 -12.12 -5.25
C THR A 69 -1.49 -13.39 -5.09
N THR A 70 -0.22 -13.30 -5.46
CA THR A 70 0.77 -14.34 -5.24
C THR A 70 1.51 -14.13 -3.92
N VAL A 71 2.32 -15.12 -3.50
CA VAL A 71 3.19 -14.98 -2.32
C VAL A 71 4.22 -13.86 -2.51
N SER A 72 4.77 -13.69 -3.72
CA SER A 72 5.65 -12.57 -4.04
C SER A 72 4.95 -11.22 -3.90
N ASP A 73 3.68 -11.12 -4.31
CA ASP A 73 2.92 -9.88 -4.15
C ASP A 73 2.66 -9.55 -2.68
N LEU A 74 2.42 -10.57 -1.84
CA LEU A 74 2.30 -10.35 -0.39
C LEU A 74 3.56 -9.76 0.22
N PHE A 75 4.73 -10.20 -0.24
CA PHE A 75 6.00 -9.62 0.20
C PHE A 75 6.17 -8.18 -0.29
N ALA A 76 5.77 -7.87 -1.52
CA ALA A 76 5.80 -6.51 -2.05
C ALA A 76 4.85 -5.57 -1.29
N LEU A 77 3.65 -6.06 -0.95
CA LEU A 77 2.64 -5.28 -0.22
C LEU A 77 2.99 -5.05 1.25
N GLY A 78 3.65 -6.00 1.91
CA GLY A 78 3.95 -5.97 3.34
C GLY A 78 5.30 -5.37 3.73
N ASP A 79 5.85 -4.45 2.92
CA ASP A 79 7.20 -3.89 3.10
C ASP A 79 8.28 -4.98 3.27
N GLY A 80 8.06 -6.14 2.64
CA GLY A 80 8.95 -7.30 2.68
C GLY A 80 8.82 -8.18 3.93
N THR A 81 7.79 -8.04 4.77
CA THR A 81 7.57 -8.90 5.95
C THR A 81 6.12 -9.37 6.09
N ILE A 82 5.94 -10.68 6.33
CA ILE A 82 4.65 -11.36 6.50
C ILE A 82 4.63 -12.07 7.85
N HIS A 83 3.50 -12.04 8.56
CA HIS A 83 3.33 -12.63 9.88
C HIS A 83 2.26 -13.73 9.90
N ASP A 84 2.43 -14.75 10.74
CA ASP A 84 1.46 -15.83 10.95
C ASP A 84 0.33 -15.48 11.92
N SER A 85 0.47 -14.37 12.63
CA SER A 85 -0.43 -13.92 13.69
C SER A 85 -0.55 -12.39 13.66
N VAL A 86 -1.62 -11.89 14.27
CA VAL A 86 -1.91 -10.45 14.31
C VAL A 86 -0.74 -9.69 14.96
N PRO A 87 -0.15 -8.70 14.27
CA PRO A 87 0.89 -7.85 14.83
C PRO A 87 0.37 -7.09 16.06
N ARG A 88 1.08 -7.20 17.19
CA ARG A 88 0.68 -6.54 18.45
C ARG A 88 0.99 -5.04 18.39
N GLY A 89 0.07 -4.23 18.93
CA GLY A 89 0.25 -2.77 19.02
C GLY A 89 0.15 -2.04 17.67
N ILE A 90 -0.19 -2.75 16.61
CA ILE A 90 -0.48 -2.17 15.30
C ILE A 90 -1.99 -2.30 15.07
N PRO A 91 -2.67 -1.24 14.64
CA PRO A 91 -4.11 -1.25 14.36
C PRO A 91 -4.40 -1.94 13.02
N HIS A 92 -5.61 -2.48 12.88
CA HIS A 92 -6.09 -2.98 11.60
C HIS A 92 -6.33 -1.82 10.62
N VAL A 93 -6.26 -2.08 9.32
CA VAL A 93 -6.53 -1.06 8.28
C VAL A 93 -7.93 -0.44 8.37
N SER A 94 -8.90 -1.15 8.94
CA SER A 94 -10.26 -0.63 9.13
C SER A 94 -10.46 0.05 10.47
N ASP A 95 -9.47 0.02 11.37
CA ASP A 95 -9.59 0.66 12.66
C ASP A 95 -9.53 2.18 12.45
N PRO A 96 -10.50 2.94 12.98
CA PRO A 96 -10.43 4.38 12.94
C PRO A 96 -9.22 4.80 13.77
N GLY A 97 -8.24 5.40 13.12
CA GLY A 97 -7.06 5.89 13.80
C GLY A 97 -7.33 7.06 14.73
N PRO A 98 -6.30 7.54 15.45
CA PRO A 98 -6.43 8.77 16.21
C PRO A 98 -6.92 9.87 15.26
N ASP A 99 -7.98 10.56 15.69
CA ASP A 99 -8.52 11.70 14.95
C ASP A 99 -7.45 12.79 14.94
N CYS A 100 -6.81 12.96 13.79
CA CYS A 100 -5.75 13.93 13.60
C CYS A 100 -6.26 15.26 13.01
N ARG A 101 -7.59 15.48 13.01
CA ARG A 101 -8.17 16.75 12.57
C ARG A 101 -7.66 17.94 13.38
N ASP A 102 -7.26 17.72 14.63
CA ASP A 102 -6.87 18.78 15.56
C ASP A 102 -5.34 18.96 15.71
N GLU A 103 -4.51 18.12 15.08
CA GLU A 103 -3.06 18.10 15.36
C GLU A 103 -2.21 19.14 14.60
N GLY A 104 -2.81 19.96 13.73
CA GLY A 104 -2.06 20.93 12.94
C GLY A 104 -1.07 20.28 11.96
N LEU A 105 -0.61 21.05 10.97
CA LEU A 105 0.16 20.63 9.78
C LEU A 105 -0.56 19.68 8.79
N TYR A 106 -1.48 18.80 9.22
CA TYR A 106 -2.19 17.85 8.34
C TYR A 106 -3.70 17.64 8.62
N GLY A 107 -4.23 18.20 9.72
CA GLY A 107 -5.66 18.17 10.04
C GLY A 107 -6.41 19.38 9.47
N ILE A 108 -7.68 19.20 9.08
CA ILE A 108 -8.54 20.30 8.59
C ILE A 108 -8.80 21.31 9.72
N GLY A 109 -8.66 20.92 10.99
CA GLY A 109 -9.02 21.70 12.19
C GLY A 109 -10.47 21.44 12.59
N ARG A 110 -10.76 21.30 13.89
CA ARG A 110 -12.15 21.23 14.39
C ARG A 110 -12.99 22.39 13.85
N GLY A 111 -14.08 22.06 13.16
CA GLY A 111 -15.04 23.04 12.66
C GLY A 111 -14.60 23.82 11.41
N GLN A 112 -13.48 23.47 10.79
CA GLN A 112 -13.13 24.01 9.48
C GLN A 112 -13.80 23.20 8.38
N GLU A 113 -14.63 23.86 7.59
CA GLU A 113 -15.06 23.35 6.29
C GLU A 113 -13.85 23.30 5.35
N PHE A 114 -13.81 22.31 4.45
CA PHE A 114 -12.82 22.27 3.38
C PHE A 114 -12.96 23.55 2.55
N LYS A 115 -12.06 24.52 2.77
CA LYS A 115 -12.00 25.80 2.04
C LYS A 115 -11.28 25.68 0.68
N GLY A 116 -11.09 24.47 0.17
CA GLY A 116 -10.58 24.30 -1.19
C GLY A 116 -11.71 24.56 -2.17
N ASN A 117 -11.58 25.61 -2.97
CA ASN A 117 -12.47 25.78 -4.11
C ASN A 117 -12.10 24.69 -5.12
N ILE A 118 -13.09 24.05 -5.76
CA ILE A 118 -12.85 23.05 -6.82
C ILE A 118 -11.95 23.62 -7.92
N HIS A 119 -11.94 24.94 -8.10
CA HIS A 119 -11.09 25.66 -9.04
C HIS A 119 -9.59 25.64 -8.67
N ASP A 120 -9.22 25.55 -7.39
CA ASP A 120 -7.82 25.47 -6.96
C ASP A 120 -7.18 24.14 -7.42
N GLY A 121 -7.97 23.06 -7.45
CA GLY A 121 -7.55 21.76 -7.97
C GLY A 121 -7.37 21.76 -9.49
N ILE A 122 -8.07 22.63 -10.22
CA ILE A 122 -7.93 22.75 -11.68
C ILE A 122 -6.64 23.50 -12.00
N GLU A 123 -6.36 24.63 -11.32
CA GLU A 123 -5.11 25.37 -11.50
C GLU A 123 -3.87 24.53 -11.14
N GLU A 124 -3.94 23.74 -10.06
CA GLU A 124 -2.82 22.87 -9.68
C GLU A 124 -2.62 21.70 -10.66
N MET A 125 -3.70 21.16 -11.23
CA MET A 125 -3.63 20.15 -12.31
C MET A 125 -3.10 20.75 -13.62
N GLU A 126 -3.42 22.00 -13.94
CA GLU A 126 -2.85 22.70 -15.09
C GLU A 126 -1.36 22.98 -14.90
N ARG A 127 -0.93 23.37 -13.70
CA ARG A 127 0.50 23.55 -13.37
C ARG A 127 1.27 22.24 -13.49
N LEU A 128 0.77 21.16 -12.91
CA LEU A 128 1.37 19.82 -13.00
C LEU A 128 1.38 19.31 -14.45
N GLY A 129 0.33 19.61 -15.22
CA GLY A 129 0.26 19.30 -16.65
C GLY A 129 1.29 20.07 -17.49
N ALA A 130 1.60 21.31 -17.12
CA ALA A 130 2.66 22.10 -17.75
C ALA A 130 4.05 21.55 -17.43
N GLU A 131 4.33 21.24 -16.16
CA GLU A 131 5.60 20.61 -15.73
C GLU A 131 5.82 19.25 -16.40
N ALA A 132 4.77 18.45 -16.55
CA ALA A 132 4.84 17.16 -17.25
C ALA A 132 5.15 17.33 -18.75
N LYS A 133 4.57 18.35 -19.41
CA LYS A 133 4.87 18.68 -20.81
C LYS A 133 6.30 19.16 -21.00
N ASP A 134 6.84 19.93 -20.06
CA ASP A 134 8.20 20.43 -20.14
C ASP A 134 9.23 19.32 -19.88
N ARG A 135 8.99 18.41 -18.93
CA ARG A 135 9.79 17.16 -18.81
C ARG A 135 9.75 16.32 -20.09
N ALA A 136 8.58 16.14 -20.70
CA ALA A 136 8.46 15.37 -21.94
C ALA A 136 9.21 16.03 -23.12
N LYS A 137 9.30 17.37 -23.14
CA LYS A 137 10.14 18.10 -24.12
C LYS A 137 11.62 17.95 -23.81
N GLU A 138 12.03 18.02 -22.55
CA GLU A 138 13.42 17.78 -22.13
C GLU A 138 13.87 16.36 -22.46
N ASP A 139 13.03 15.34 -22.22
CA ASP A 139 13.31 13.95 -22.58
C ASP A 139 13.45 13.76 -24.10
N LYS A 140 12.60 14.44 -24.90
CA LYS A 140 12.75 14.46 -26.37
C LYS A 140 14.04 15.15 -26.82
N LYS A 141 14.44 16.24 -26.14
CA LYS A 141 15.66 17.01 -26.46
C LYS A 141 16.93 16.29 -26.02
N ALA A 142 16.86 15.49 -24.96
CA ALA A 142 17.95 14.68 -24.43
C ALA A 142 18.26 13.43 -25.27
N GLY A 143 17.52 13.17 -26.36
CA GLY A 143 17.86 12.13 -27.34
C GLY A 143 17.95 10.72 -26.75
N ARG A 144 17.23 10.43 -25.66
CA ARG A 144 17.22 9.10 -25.05
C ARG A 144 16.44 8.16 -25.96
N ARG A 145 17.18 7.41 -26.79
CA ARG A 145 16.66 6.27 -27.57
C ARG A 145 15.89 5.34 -26.64
N SER A 146 14.60 5.19 -26.92
CA SER A 146 13.73 4.18 -26.32
C SER A 146 14.31 2.79 -26.57
N TRP A 147 14.62 2.06 -25.51
CA TRP A 147 14.69 0.59 -25.53
C TRP A 147 13.72 0.09 -24.47
N TRP A 148 12.62 -0.48 -24.99
CA TRP A 148 11.50 -1.14 -24.30
C TRP A 148 10.60 -0.26 -23.42
#